data_AF-A0A955UKY4-F1
#
_entry.id   AF-A0A955UKY4-F1
#
_cell.length_a   1.000
_cell.length_b   1.000
_cell.length_c   1.000
_cell.angle_alpha   90.00
_cell.angle_beta   90.00
_cell.angle_gamma   90.00
#
_symmetry.space_group_name_H-M   'P 1'
#
loop_
_entity.id
_entity.type
_entity.pdbx_description
1 polymer ?
#
loop_
_entity_poly.entity_id
_entity_poly.type
_entity_poly.pdbx_seq_one_letter_code
_entity_poly.pdbx_strand_id
1 'polypeptide(L)'
;MRVLFVGGLLLSILLTGLSTGARAQTGQLEINQTVVEEAGGFPYLITSPGAYRLTGDLVVDGDVPAIVLAANEVHLDLNGHAIRGPSSCSVFDCPTGQAAGVAWTLGGGAASSVENGRVVGFSGDCIRLFSFSRVADVSVRSCGASGIALAASSQAIANRVDSVGEHGLLLGSGSLYAHNVVGSTGLAEAEARAVVGGSASAGNVCLDGSCSRRGERRFYLTRNLFPGGDALGACTLGFHMASIWEVLDPTDLAYDHLLGQTAGDSGEGPPSFSTTATLGWIRTGFEAQGFGDEGEANCSAWTNSQEALGTVAGLHQSWQTGPTDAFGTPVEPKLGAWLSGATFCSIPKPVWCVED
;
A
#
# COMPACT_ATOMS: atom_id res chain seq x y z
N MET A 1 -50.36 21.47 89.69
CA MET A 1 -49.32 22.05 88.80
C MET A 1 -48.80 20.94 87.91
N ARG A 2 -49.28 20.88 86.66
CA ARG A 2 -48.87 19.92 85.62
C ARG A 2 -47.97 20.68 84.66
N VAL A 3 -46.73 20.24 84.48
CA VAL A 3 -45.81 20.78 83.47
C VAL A 3 -45.72 19.76 82.33
N LEU A 4 -46.05 20.23 81.13
CA LEU A 4 -46.00 19.48 79.87
C LEU A 4 -44.55 19.22 79.44
N PHE A 5 -44.25 18.00 79.00
CA PHE A 5 -43.10 17.69 78.16
C PHE A 5 -43.58 17.54 76.71
N VAL A 6 -43.18 18.50 75.87
CA VAL A 6 -43.19 18.46 74.39
C VAL A 6 -41.84 17.81 74.01
N GLY A 7 -41.76 16.72 73.25
CA GLY A 7 -42.14 16.59 71.85
C GLY A 7 -40.90 16.88 70.98
N GLY A 8 -40.21 15.84 70.53
CA GLY A 8 -39.01 15.95 69.69
C GLY A 8 -38.70 14.64 68.97
N LEU A 9 -39.50 14.33 67.94
CA LEU A 9 -39.30 13.19 67.04
C LEU A 9 -38.28 13.60 65.96
N LEU A 10 -37.06 13.07 66.03
CA LEU A 10 -36.02 13.23 65.02
C LEU A 10 -36.33 12.31 63.81
N LEU A 11 -36.76 12.92 62.71
CA LEU A 11 -37.03 12.25 61.43
C LEU A 11 -35.72 12.17 60.62
N SER A 12 -35.04 11.03 60.66
CA SER A 12 -33.88 10.74 59.81
C SER A 12 -34.34 10.45 58.38
N ILE A 13 -34.21 11.43 57.50
CA ILE A 13 -34.47 11.29 56.05
C ILE A 13 -33.27 10.57 55.42
N LEU A 14 -33.44 9.29 55.11
CA LEU A 14 -32.49 8.48 54.35
C LEU A 14 -32.61 8.85 52.85
N LEU A 15 -31.77 9.76 52.37
CA LEU A 15 -31.66 10.08 50.94
C LEU A 15 -31.01 8.90 50.21
N THR A 16 -31.80 7.98 49.67
CA THR A 16 -31.33 7.00 48.68
C THR A 16 -31.06 7.72 47.37
N GLY A 17 -29.82 8.21 47.22
CA GLY A 17 -29.31 8.75 45.96
C GLY A 17 -29.31 7.66 44.90
N LEU A 18 -30.38 7.60 44.11
CA LEU A 18 -30.39 6.90 42.83
C LEU A 18 -29.32 7.56 41.97
N SER A 19 -28.13 6.94 41.88
CA SER A 19 -27.15 7.28 40.88
C SER A 19 -27.76 7.00 39.52
N THR A 20 -28.34 8.01 38.90
CA THR A 20 -28.61 8.00 37.47
C THR A 20 -27.26 7.81 36.80
N GLY A 21 -26.99 6.58 36.32
CA GLY A 21 -25.79 6.29 35.56
C GLY A 21 -25.74 7.28 34.41
N ALA A 22 -24.79 8.22 34.49
CA ALA A 22 -24.49 9.10 33.38
C ALA A 22 -24.05 8.21 32.22
N ARG A 23 -24.97 7.91 31.30
CA ARG A 23 -24.61 7.34 30.02
C ARG A 23 -23.87 8.43 29.28
N ALA A 24 -22.54 8.37 29.28
CA ALA A 24 -21.69 9.16 28.41
C ALA A 24 -22.07 8.82 26.96
N GLN A 25 -22.99 9.61 26.43
CA GLN A 25 -23.54 9.46 25.12
C GLN A 25 -22.67 10.30 24.17
N THR A 26 -21.48 9.76 23.85
CA THR A 26 -20.77 9.84 22.54
C THR A 26 -19.41 9.09 22.59
N GLY A 27 -19.47 7.78 22.83
CA GLY A 27 -18.81 6.71 22.05
C GLY A 27 -17.28 6.57 21.94
N GLN A 28 -16.45 7.57 22.23
CA GLN A 28 -15.00 7.51 22.01
C GLN A 28 -14.24 7.69 23.32
N LEU A 29 -13.35 6.74 23.66
CA LEU A 29 -12.50 6.83 24.84
C LEU A 29 -11.31 7.74 24.54
N GLU A 30 -11.06 8.73 25.39
CA GLU A 30 -9.93 9.64 25.23
C GLU A 30 -8.68 9.08 25.90
N ILE A 31 -7.54 9.22 25.22
CA ILE A 31 -6.22 8.84 25.72
C ILE A 31 -5.32 10.08 25.65
N ASN A 32 -4.62 10.36 26.75
CA ASN A 32 -3.54 11.34 26.80
C ASN A 32 -2.49 10.86 27.81
N GLN A 33 -1.40 11.62 27.95
CA GLN A 33 -0.30 11.26 28.83
C GLN A 33 -0.76 10.97 30.28
N THR A 34 -1.64 11.81 30.84
CA THR A 34 -2.15 11.64 32.22
C THR A 34 -2.96 10.35 32.35
N VAL A 35 -3.85 10.05 31.39
CA VAL A 35 -4.63 8.79 31.38
C VAL A 35 -3.71 7.57 31.34
N VAL A 36 -2.62 7.65 30.56
CA VAL A 36 -1.64 6.56 30.48
C VAL A 36 -0.90 6.38 31.81
N GLU A 37 -0.41 7.47 32.41
CA GLU A 37 0.30 7.43 33.69
C GLU A 37 -0.59 6.89 34.83
N GLU A 38 -1.87 7.30 34.88
CA GLU A 38 -2.85 6.79 35.83
C GLU A 38 -3.16 5.30 35.64
N ALA A 39 -3.06 4.79 34.41
CA ALA A 39 -3.21 3.37 34.09
C ALA A 39 -1.95 2.53 34.36
N GLY A 40 -0.89 3.13 34.93
CA GLY A 40 0.36 2.45 35.25
C GLY A 40 1.50 2.68 34.24
N GLY A 41 1.33 3.59 33.29
CA GLY A 41 2.35 3.98 32.31
C GLY A 41 2.30 3.15 31.02
N PHE A 42 3.45 3.10 30.33
CA PHE A 42 3.60 2.36 29.08
C PHE A 42 4.05 0.91 29.32
N PRO A 43 3.53 -0.07 28.56
CA PRO A 43 2.55 0.08 27.47
C PRO A 43 1.13 0.37 27.98
N TYR A 44 0.39 1.23 27.29
CA TYR A 44 -1.04 1.43 27.52
C TYR A 44 -1.84 0.35 26.79
N LEU A 45 -2.57 -0.48 27.53
CA LEU A 45 -3.34 -1.59 26.96
C LEU A 45 -4.77 -1.18 26.62
N ILE A 46 -5.16 -1.37 25.37
CA ILE A 46 -6.55 -1.28 24.92
C ILE A 46 -7.16 -2.69 24.93
N THR A 47 -7.96 -2.99 25.95
CA THR A 47 -8.51 -4.33 26.19
C THR A 47 -9.97 -4.51 25.75
N SER A 48 -10.60 -3.46 25.22
CA SER A 48 -11.99 -3.49 24.76
C SER A 48 -12.10 -2.96 23.33
N PRO A 49 -12.91 -3.57 22.45
CA PRO A 49 -13.23 -3.01 21.14
C PRO A 49 -13.84 -1.60 21.26
N GLY A 50 -13.74 -0.80 20.20
CA GLY A 50 -14.37 0.51 20.14
C GLY A 50 -13.47 1.62 19.60
N ALA A 51 -13.97 2.86 19.70
CA ALA A 51 -13.28 4.04 19.23
C ALA A 51 -12.46 4.69 20.35
N TYR A 52 -11.22 5.07 20.03
CA TYR A 52 -10.27 5.72 20.91
C TYR A 52 -9.73 6.96 20.20
N ARG A 53 -9.43 8.01 20.97
CA ARG A 53 -8.88 9.27 20.43
C ARG A 53 -7.75 9.78 21.28
N LEU A 54 -6.67 10.21 20.67
CA LEU A 54 -5.68 11.00 21.38
C LEU A 54 -6.19 12.42 21.62
N THR A 55 -6.03 12.91 22.84
CA THR A 55 -6.27 14.33 23.20
C THR A 55 -4.98 15.08 23.55
N GLY A 56 -3.83 14.42 23.40
CA GLY A 56 -2.50 14.99 23.56
C GLY A 56 -1.42 14.09 22.95
N ASP A 57 -0.23 14.66 22.76
CA ASP A 57 0.96 13.87 22.40
C ASP A 57 1.27 12.88 23.54
N LEU A 58 1.70 11.67 23.19
CA LEU A 58 2.21 10.66 24.12
C LEU A 58 3.73 10.59 24.00
N VAL A 59 4.43 10.62 25.13
CA VAL A 59 5.89 10.51 25.19
C VAL A 59 6.25 9.26 26.00
N VAL A 60 6.87 8.30 25.33
CA VAL A 60 7.29 7.02 25.91
C VAL A 60 8.73 7.14 26.36
N ASP A 61 8.96 6.93 27.65
CA ASP A 61 10.30 6.80 28.20
C ASP A 61 10.77 5.34 28.08
N GLY A 62 11.93 5.15 27.46
CA GLY A 62 12.57 3.84 27.33
C GLY A 62 12.09 3.00 26.15
N ASP A 63 12.68 1.80 26.05
CA ASP A 63 12.49 0.90 24.91
C ASP A 63 11.30 -0.05 25.11
N VAL A 64 10.10 0.52 25.21
CA VAL A 64 8.85 -0.23 25.42
C VAL A 64 7.77 0.19 24.40
N PRO A 65 6.79 -0.68 24.08
CA PRO A 65 5.69 -0.28 23.22
C PRO A 65 4.84 0.85 23.84
N ALA A 66 4.29 1.75 23.01
CA ALA A 66 3.41 2.82 23.51
C ALA A 66 1.98 2.30 23.73
N ILE A 67 1.30 1.94 22.66
CA ILE A 67 -0.08 1.44 22.72
C ILE A 67 -0.10 -0.03 22.27
N VAL A 68 -0.77 -0.86 23.05
CA VAL A 68 -0.92 -2.30 22.77
C VAL A 68 -2.40 -2.65 22.64
N LEU A 69 -2.79 -3.09 21.44
CA LEU A 69 -4.14 -3.53 21.11
C LEU A 69 -4.34 -4.98 21.56
N ALA A 70 -4.95 -5.16 22.72
CA ALA A 70 -5.33 -6.46 23.26
C ALA A 70 -6.75 -6.90 22.84
N ALA A 71 -7.56 -5.97 22.30
CA ALA A 71 -8.84 -6.25 21.66
C ALA A 71 -8.76 -6.13 20.13
N ASN A 72 -9.71 -6.76 19.43
CA ASN A 72 -9.97 -6.54 18.01
C ASN A 72 -10.93 -5.36 17.82
N GLU A 73 -11.13 -4.92 16.57
CA GLU A 73 -12.10 -3.85 16.23
C GLU A 73 -11.84 -2.56 17.02
N VAL A 74 -10.55 -2.20 17.17
CA VAL A 74 -10.13 -0.95 17.79
C VAL A 74 -9.94 0.10 16.71
N HIS A 75 -10.59 1.26 16.87
CA HIS A 75 -10.40 2.42 16.01
C HIS A 75 -9.63 3.50 16.77
N LEU A 76 -8.32 3.59 16.54
CA LEU A 76 -7.45 4.58 17.18
C LEU A 76 -7.23 5.78 16.26
N ASP A 77 -7.91 6.88 16.57
CA ASP A 77 -7.67 8.18 15.94
C ASP A 77 -6.60 8.95 16.74
N LEU A 78 -5.48 9.25 16.10
CA LEU A 78 -4.41 10.03 16.69
C LEU A 78 -4.74 11.53 16.72
N ASN A 79 -5.79 11.99 16.04
CA ASN A 79 -6.34 13.34 16.11
C ASN A 79 -5.30 14.46 15.93
N GLY A 80 -4.33 14.25 15.03
CA GLY A 80 -3.20 15.15 14.76
C GLY A 80 -2.05 15.10 15.77
N HIS A 81 -2.21 14.36 16.87
CA HIS A 81 -1.20 14.19 17.91
C HIS A 81 -0.14 13.16 17.53
N ALA A 82 0.96 13.17 18.28
CA ALA A 82 2.09 12.28 18.08
C ALA A 82 2.23 11.25 19.22
N ILE A 83 2.57 10.01 18.84
CA ILE A 83 3.15 9.01 19.74
C ILE A 83 4.66 9.03 19.51
N ARG A 84 5.44 9.32 20.56
CA ARG A 84 6.88 9.53 20.47
C ARG A 84 7.62 8.56 21.37
N GLY A 85 8.46 7.72 20.78
CA GLY A 85 9.46 6.92 21.49
C GLY A 85 10.80 7.66 21.59
N PRO A 86 11.76 7.11 22.34
CA PRO A 86 13.04 7.77 22.61
C PRO A 86 14.08 7.58 21.50
N SER A 87 13.80 6.75 20.50
CA SER A 87 14.79 6.32 19.53
C SER A 87 14.90 7.26 18.33
N SER A 88 16.03 7.23 17.63
CA SER A 88 16.25 7.97 16.39
C SER A 88 16.92 7.07 15.37
N CYS A 89 16.41 7.03 14.13
CA CYS A 89 17.01 6.30 13.02
C CYS A 89 17.56 7.28 11.97
N SER A 90 18.78 7.01 11.51
CA SER A 90 19.56 7.80 10.56
C SER A 90 20.42 6.87 9.69
N VAL A 91 21.03 7.41 8.63
CA VAL A 91 21.80 6.65 7.62
C VAL A 91 22.91 5.76 8.21
N PHE A 92 23.41 6.07 9.41
CA PHE A 92 24.51 5.33 10.03
C PHE A 92 24.15 4.72 11.38
N ASP A 93 22.94 4.99 11.87
CA ASP A 93 22.56 4.62 13.22
C ASP A 93 21.04 4.50 13.29
N CYS A 94 20.58 3.26 13.35
CA CYS A 94 19.19 2.94 13.64
C CYS A 94 19.14 1.99 14.84
N PRO A 95 18.23 2.25 15.78
CA PRO A 95 18.07 1.43 16.96
C PRO A 95 17.67 0.01 16.54
N THR A 96 18.21 -0.99 17.23
CA THR A 96 17.73 -2.37 17.13
C THR A 96 16.89 -2.67 18.37
N GLY A 97 15.63 -3.03 18.19
CA GLY A 97 14.76 -3.42 19.31
C GLY A 97 13.40 -3.91 18.84
N GLN A 98 12.48 -4.08 19.80
CA GLN A 98 11.12 -4.58 19.53
C GLN A 98 10.03 -3.62 20.01
N ALA A 99 10.41 -2.45 20.52
CA ALA A 99 9.44 -1.46 20.96
C ALA A 99 8.73 -0.87 19.74
N ALA A 100 7.41 -0.76 19.83
CA ALA A 100 6.57 -0.25 18.76
C ALA A 100 5.65 0.85 19.25
N GLY A 101 5.38 1.84 18.40
CA GLY A 101 4.45 2.92 18.75
C GLY A 101 3.03 2.40 18.93
N VAL A 102 2.57 1.58 17.99
CA VAL A 102 1.32 0.83 18.13
C VAL A 102 1.58 -0.64 17.80
N ALA A 103 1.22 -1.54 18.70
CA ALA A 103 1.37 -2.98 18.56
C ALA A 103 0.07 -3.72 18.89
N TRP A 104 0.06 -5.04 18.66
CA TRP A 104 -1.00 -5.96 19.05
C TRP A 104 -0.44 -7.09 19.94
N THR A 105 -1.31 -7.78 20.68
CA THR A 105 -0.99 -9.02 21.39
C THR A 105 -1.65 -10.23 20.74
N LEU A 106 -1.12 -11.43 20.94
CA LEU A 106 -1.78 -12.69 20.54
C LEU A 106 -3.28 -12.69 20.89
N GLY A 107 -4.14 -12.75 19.88
CA GLY A 107 -5.60 -12.73 20.00
C GLY A 107 -6.27 -11.35 19.87
N GLY A 108 -5.50 -10.27 19.78
CA GLY A 108 -5.97 -8.88 19.62
C GLY A 108 -5.44 -8.19 18.35
N GLY A 109 -5.93 -6.98 18.10
CA GLY A 109 -5.48 -6.09 17.02
C GLY A 109 -5.98 -6.44 15.61
N ALA A 110 -6.82 -7.47 15.44
CA ALA A 110 -7.47 -7.75 14.16
C ALA A 110 -8.54 -6.68 13.87
N ALA A 111 -8.81 -6.44 12.58
CA ALA A 111 -9.84 -5.50 12.14
C ALA A 111 -9.74 -4.11 12.81
N SER A 112 -8.51 -3.69 13.14
CA SER A 112 -8.25 -2.46 13.88
C SER A 112 -7.69 -1.38 12.97
N SER A 113 -7.79 -0.12 13.37
CA SER A 113 -7.30 1.01 12.59
C SER A 113 -6.51 2.00 13.42
N VAL A 114 -5.50 2.59 12.79
CA VAL A 114 -4.71 3.70 13.33
C VAL A 114 -4.71 4.80 12.29
N GLU A 115 -5.18 5.99 12.64
CA GLU A 115 -5.31 7.08 11.66
C GLU A 115 -4.98 8.47 12.19
N ASN A 116 -4.73 9.40 11.25
CA ASN A 116 -4.72 10.84 11.48
C ASN A 116 -3.71 11.32 12.55
N GLY A 117 -2.41 11.11 12.33
CA GLY A 117 -1.41 11.64 13.26
C GLY A 117 0.03 11.24 12.97
N ARG A 118 0.83 11.10 14.03
CA ARG A 118 2.26 10.85 13.92
C ARG A 118 2.72 9.73 14.85
N VAL A 119 3.59 8.84 14.37
CA VAL A 119 4.28 7.84 15.19
C VAL A 119 5.77 7.93 14.90
N VAL A 120 6.58 8.21 15.92
CA VAL A 120 8.00 8.55 15.74
C VAL A 120 8.87 7.91 16.81
N GLY A 121 10.04 7.39 16.42
CA GLY A 121 11.14 7.16 17.37
C GLY A 121 11.10 5.84 18.13
N PHE A 122 10.75 4.75 17.47
CA PHE A 122 10.64 3.42 18.07
C PHE A 122 11.75 2.50 17.58
N SER A 123 12.25 1.59 18.43
CA SER A 123 13.38 0.71 18.10
C SER A 123 13.02 -0.49 17.23
N GLY A 124 11.73 -0.86 17.19
CA GLY A 124 11.17 -1.84 16.27
C GLY A 124 10.29 -1.15 15.24
N ASP A 125 9.15 -1.79 14.92
CA ASP A 125 8.18 -1.22 14.00
C ASP A 125 7.48 -0.01 14.62
N CYS A 126 7.27 1.09 13.89
CA CYS A 126 6.48 2.17 14.46
C CYS A 126 5.01 1.79 14.61
N ILE A 127 4.42 1.16 13.59
CA ILE A 127 3.05 0.66 13.65
C ILE A 127 3.06 -0.80 13.19
N ARG A 128 2.60 -1.70 14.05
CA ARG A 128 2.41 -3.11 13.74
C ARG A 128 1.00 -3.53 14.09
N LEU A 129 0.20 -3.92 13.10
CA LEU A 129 -1.19 -4.36 13.28
C LEU A 129 -1.41 -5.78 12.71
N PHE A 130 -2.46 -6.44 13.21
CA PHE A 130 -2.83 -7.79 12.76
C PHE A 130 -3.72 -7.74 11.50
N SER A 131 -4.29 -8.88 11.10
CA SER A 131 -5.02 -9.01 9.83
C SER A 131 -6.27 -8.13 9.76
N PHE A 132 -6.68 -7.78 8.55
CA PHE A 132 -7.86 -6.94 8.26
C PHE A 132 -7.77 -5.51 8.81
N SER A 133 -6.56 -5.03 9.08
CA SER A 133 -6.35 -3.73 9.72
C SER A 133 -6.15 -2.61 8.71
N ARG A 134 -6.27 -1.36 9.15
CA ARG A 134 -6.07 -0.17 8.31
C ARG A 134 -5.16 0.84 8.99
N VAL A 135 -4.14 1.32 8.29
CA VAL A 135 -3.35 2.49 8.71
C VAL A 135 -3.52 3.58 7.68
N ALA A 136 -4.01 4.75 8.11
CA ALA A 136 -4.32 5.82 7.18
C ALA A 136 -3.99 7.22 7.67
N ASP A 137 -3.52 8.08 6.76
CA ASP A 137 -3.25 9.48 7.07
C ASP A 137 -2.27 9.65 8.25
N VAL A 138 -1.29 8.74 8.37
CA VAL A 138 -0.26 8.78 9.41
C VAL A 138 1.10 9.14 8.84
N SER A 139 1.83 10.00 9.55
CA SER A 139 3.26 10.21 9.31
C SER A 139 4.11 9.39 10.28
N VAL A 140 4.87 8.46 9.73
CA VAL A 140 5.73 7.53 10.45
C VAL A 140 7.20 7.86 10.20
N ARG A 141 8.00 7.95 11.27
CA ARG A 141 9.42 8.35 11.15
C ARG A 141 10.33 7.72 12.19
N SER A 142 11.62 7.61 11.87
CA SER A 142 12.66 7.27 12.84
C SER A 142 12.41 5.94 13.55
N CYS A 143 12.04 4.90 12.79
CA CYS A 143 11.75 3.56 13.31
C CYS A 143 12.96 2.65 13.07
N GLY A 144 13.29 1.79 14.03
CA GLY A 144 14.42 0.87 13.93
C GLY A 144 14.19 -0.29 12.97
N ALA A 145 12.95 -0.79 12.88
CA ALA A 145 12.55 -1.82 11.92
C ALA A 145 11.69 -1.21 10.81
N SER A 146 10.50 -1.77 10.55
CA SER A 146 9.61 -1.26 9.51
C SER A 146 8.82 -0.03 9.96
N GLY A 147 8.48 0.86 9.03
CA GLY A 147 7.60 1.98 9.34
C GLY A 147 6.20 1.48 9.73
N ILE A 148 5.56 0.78 8.79
CA ILE A 148 4.23 0.20 8.95
C ILE A 148 4.29 -1.28 8.56
N ALA A 149 4.01 -2.16 9.52
CA ALA A 149 3.93 -3.61 9.32
C ALA A 149 2.48 -4.10 9.52
N LEU A 150 1.86 -4.61 8.47
CA LEU A 150 0.48 -5.10 8.47
C LEU A 150 0.42 -6.58 8.09
N ALA A 151 -0.35 -7.37 8.84
CA ALA A 151 -0.63 -8.75 8.45
C ALA A 151 -1.65 -8.83 7.28
N ALA A 152 -2.07 -10.04 6.92
CA ALA A 152 -2.85 -10.30 5.71
C ALA A 152 -4.14 -9.47 5.59
N SER A 153 -4.53 -9.20 4.35
CA SER A 153 -5.78 -8.51 3.98
C SER A 153 -5.97 -7.13 4.63
N SER A 154 -4.87 -6.39 4.83
CA SER A 154 -4.87 -5.08 5.47
C SER A 154 -4.71 -3.95 4.46
N GLN A 155 -4.82 -2.70 4.92
CA GLN A 155 -4.74 -1.51 4.06
C GLN A 155 -3.78 -0.46 4.62
N ALA A 156 -2.87 0.04 3.78
CA ALA A 156 -2.03 1.20 4.09
C ALA A 156 -2.35 2.34 3.11
N ILE A 157 -3.01 3.40 3.58
CA ILE A 157 -3.55 4.45 2.70
C ILE A 157 -3.05 5.84 3.12
N ALA A 158 -2.60 6.67 2.18
CA ALA A 158 -2.29 8.08 2.44
C ALA A 158 -1.23 8.31 3.55
N ASN A 159 -0.31 7.37 3.74
CA ASN A 159 0.71 7.49 4.78
C ASN A 159 1.99 8.15 4.26
N ARG A 160 2.74 8.79 5.16
CA ARG A 160 4.10 9.26 4.88
C ARG A 160 5.09 8.51 5.77
N VAL A 161 5.88 7.61 5.20
CA VAL A 161 6.88 6.84 5.92
C VAL A 161 8.28 7.30 5.51
N ASP A 162 9.12 7.62 6.48
CA ASP A 162 10.46 8.16 6.21
C ASP A 162 11.46 7.77 7.30
N SER A 163 12.73 7.61 6.94
CA SER A 163 13.83 7.35 7.89
C SER A 163 13.58 6.12 8.78
N VAL A 164 13.47 4.95 8.15
CA VAL A 164 13.22 3.66 8.83
C VAL A 164 14.36 2.68 8.55
N GLY A 165 14.65 1.83 9.53
CA GLY A 165 15.81 0.94 9.45
C GLY A 165 15.62 -0.18 8.43
N GLU A 166 14.42 -0.74 8.34
CA GLU A 166 14.07 -1.80 7.40
C GLU A 166 13.10 -1.27 6.33
N HIS A 167 11.91 -1.85 6.21
CA HIS A 167 10.96 -1.57 5.15
C HIS A 167 10.10 -0.35 5.46
N GLY A 168 9.69 0.41 4.44
CA GLY A 168 8.70 1.46 4.62
C GLY A 168 7.34 0.86 5.00
N LEU A 169 6.81 0.05 4.09
CA LEU A 169 5.59 -0.73 4.24
C LEU A 169 5.90 -2.22 4.12
N LEU A 170 5.63 -3.00 5.17
CA LEU A 170 5.68 -4.45 5.16
C LEU A 170 4.25 -5.00 5.21
N LEU A 171 3.78 -5.56 4.09
CA LEU A 171 2.38 -5.89 3.89
C LEU A 171 2.18 -7.40 3.68
N GLY A 172 1.32 -8.00 4.50
CA GLY A 172 0.92 -9.40 4.36
C GLY A 172 0.12 -9.68 3.10
N SER A 173 -0.07 -10.96 2.78
CA SER A 173 -0.82 -11.43 1.60
C SER A 173 -2.21 -10.80 1.48
N GLY A 174 -2.57 -10.36 0.27
CA GLY A 174 -3.89 -9.76 -0.01
C GLY A 174 -4.10 -8.35 0.54
N SER A 175 -3.06 -7.73 1.09
CA SER A 175 -3.13 -6.33 1.53
C SER A 175 -3.09 -5.37 0.34
N LEU A 176 -3.68 -4.18 0.52
CA LEU A 176 -3.69 -3.12 -0.48
C LEU A 176 -2.95 -1.88 0.04
N TYR A 177 -2.36 -1.12 -0.86
CA TYR A 177 -1.76 0.16 -0.51
C TYR A 177 -1.97 1.24 -1.59
N ALA A 178 -2.25 2.46 -1.13
CA ALA A 178 -2.61 3.57 -2.00
C ALA A 178 -2.18 4.91 -1.42
N HIS A 179 -1.75 5.85 -2.26
CA HIS A 179 -1.45 7.23 -1.87
C HIS A 179 -0.35 7.40 -0.82
N ASN A 180 0.53 6.41 -0.67
CA ASN A 180 1.63 6.49 0.28
C ASN A 180 2.83 7.21 -0.32
N VAL A 181 3.56 7.93 0.53
CA VAL A 181 4.88 8.49 0.23
C VAL A 181 5.90 7.82 1.13
N VAL A 182 6.82 7.07 0.55
CA VAL A 182 7.79 6.26 1.26
C VAL A 182 9.21 6.64 0.85
N GLY A 183 10.04 7.00 1.82
CA GLY A 183 11.41 7.45 1.59
C GLY A 183 12.38 6.98 2.67
N SER A 184 13.67 7.12 2.39
CA SER A 184 14.78 6.86 3.33
C SER A 184 14.60 5.57 4.15
N THR A 185 14.31 4.46 3.46
CA THR A 185 14.18 3.11 4.04
C THR A 185 15.51 2.38 3.97
N GLY A 186 15.66 1.25 4.66
CA GLY A 186 16.88 0.44 4.61
C GLY A 186 18.10 1.10 5.23
N LEU A 187 17.88 1.98 6.21
CA LEU A 187 18.99 2.66 6.90
C LEU A 187 19.78 1.71 7.81
N ALA A 188 19.19 0.58 8.21
CA ALA A 188 19.81 -0.48 8.98
C ALA A 188 20.16 -1.72 8.15
N GLU A 189 19.45 -1.95 7.03
CA GLU A 189 19.58 -3.18 6.23
C GLU A 189 19.62 -2.91 4.71
N ALA A 190 20.59 -3.53 4.03
CA ALA A 190 20.83 -3.32 2.60
C ALA A 190 19.74 -3.89 1.67
N GLU A 191 18.98 -4.89 2.13
CA GLU A 191 17.92 -5.53 1.33
C GLU A 191 16.54 -4.89 1.51
N ALA A 192 16.44 -3.85 2.34
CA ALA A 192 15.17 -3.22 2.58
C ALA A 192 14.64 -2.48 1.35
N ARG A 193 13.33 -2.28 1.34
CA ARG A 193 12.57 -1.68 0.24
C ARG A 193 11.52 -0.75 0.80
N ALA A 194 11.12 0.24 0.02
CA ALA A 194 10.03 1.11 0.39
C ALA A 194 8.73 0.31 0.60
N VAL A 195 8.42 -0.65 -0.25
CA VAL A 195 7.26 -1.54 -0.09
C VAL A 195 7.64 -3.00 -0.30
N VAL A 196 7.20 -3.87 0.61
CA VAL A 196 7.31 -5.33 0.50
C VAL A 196 5.93 -5.96 0.68
N GLY A 197 5.51 -6.74 -0.30
CA GLY A 197 4.19 -7.38 -0.32
C GLY A 197 3.05 -6.40 -0.66
N GLY A 198 1.82 -6.91 -0.54
CA GLY A 198 0.60 -6.19 -0.94
C GLY A 198 0.50 -5.90 -2.45
N SER A 199 -0.65 -5.37 -2.86
CA SER A 199 -0.87 -4.82 -4.20
C SER A 199 -1.13 -3.33 -4.12
N ALA A 200 -0.52 -2.55 -5.01
CA ALA A 200 -0.89 -1.16 -5.16
C ALA A 200 -2.35 -1.12 -5.64
N SER A 201 -3.14 -0.16 -5.16
CA SER A 201 -4.49 0.07 -5.67
C SER A 201 -4.72 1.51 -6.13
N ALA A 202 -3.69 2.36 -5.98
CA ALA A 202 -3.64 3.73 -6.48
C ALA A 202 -2.18 4.22 -6.48
N GLY A 203 -1.98 5.50 -6.81
CA GLY A 203 -0.65 6.10 -6.88
C GLY A 203 0.12 6.08 -5.58
N ASN A 204 1.36 5.59 -5.61
CA ASN A 204 2.30 5.63 -4.48
C ASN A 204 3.63 6.24 -4.93
N VAL A 205 4.29 6.98 -4.05
CA VAL A 205 5.59 7.61 -4.31
C VAL A 205 6.68 6.97 -3.47
N CYS A 206 7.66 6.34 -4.10
CA CYS A 206 8.76 5.67 -3.41
C CYS A 206 10.12 6.19 -3.90
N LEU A 207 10.95 6.69 -2.99
CA LEU A 207 12.23 7.33 -3.34
C LEU A 207 13.29 6.33 -3.84
N ASP A 208 13.13 5.04 -3.53
CA ASP A 208 13.98 3.95 -4.02
C ASP A 208 13.57 3.42 -5.41
N GLY A 209 12.51 3.99 -6.00
CA GLY A 209 11.97 3.58 -7.30
C GLY A 209 11.06 2.34 -7.25
N SER A 210 10.75 1.80 -6.06
CA SER A 210 9.83 0.65 -5.95
C SER A 210 8.36 1.00 -6.23
N CYS A 211 8.06 2.28 -6.42
CA CYS A 211 6.77 2.86 -6.81
C CYS A 211 7.05 4.04 -7.76
N SER A 212 6.03 4.49 -8.48
CA SER A 212 6.18 5.64 -9.40
C SER A 212 6.53 6.93 -8.66
N ARG A 213 7.11 7.93 -9.32
CA ARG A 213 7.55 9.16 -8.64
C ARG A 213 6.42 10.16 -8.37
N ARG A 214 5.31 10.10 -9.11
CA ARG A 214 4.15 10.99 -8.91
C ARG A 214 2.88 10.23 -8.58
N GLY A 215 2.97 8.93 -8.31
CA GLY A 215 1.79 8.09 -8.09
C GLY A 215 1.09 7.68 -9.39
N GLU A 216 1.80 7.68 -10.52
CA GLU A 216 1.35 7.03 -11.75
C GLU A 216 1.22 5.50 -11.54
N ARG A 217 0.33 4.82 -12.28
CA ARG A 217 0.40 3.35 -12.36
C ARG A 217 1.68 2.97 -13.09
N ARG A 218 2.35 1.91 -12.63
CA ARG A 218 3.54 1.41 -13.32
C ARG A 218 3.18 0.46 -14.44
N PHE A 219 4.01 0.44 -15.47
CA PHE A 219 3.93 -0.57 -16.52
C PHE A 219 5.33 -0.94 -16.98
N TYR A 220 5.50 -2.12 -17.54
CA TYR A 220 6.77 -2.54 -18.13
C TYR A 220 6.58 -3.57 -19.22
N LEU A 221 7.64 -3.79 -19.99
CA LEU A 221 7.72 -4.88 -20.96
C LEU A 221 8.69 -5.93 -20.42
N THR A 222 8.25 -7.18 -20.25
CA THR A 222 9.08 -8.23 -19.62
C THR A 222 10.43 -8.41 -20.33
N ARG A 223 11.50 -8.63 -19.55
CA ARG A 223 12.83 -8.95 -20.09
C ARG A 223 12.90 -10.33 -20.74
N ASN A 224 12.14 -11.29 -20.19
CA ASN A 224 12.03 -12.63 -20.73
C ASN A 224 10.98 -12.71 -21.84
N LEU A 225 11.12 -13.72 -22.70
CA LEU A 225 10.18 -14.03 -23.78
C LEU A 225 9.28 -15.20 -23.36
N PHE A 226 7.99 -15.10 -23.69
CA PHE A 226 6.96 -16.06 -23.33
C PHE A 226 6.15 -16.45 -24.56
N PRO A 227 5.77 -17.73 -24.72
CA PRO A 227 4.68 -18.10 -25.61
C PRO A 227 3.40 -17.38 -25.20
N GLY A 228 2.50 -17.11 -26.14
CA GLY A 228 1.24 -16.41 -25.85
C GLY A 228 0.35 -17.13 -24.83
N GLY A 229 0.45 -18.47 -24.73
CA GLY A 229 -0.28 -19.27 -23.75
C GLY A 229 0.22 -19.09 -22.31
N ASP A 230 1.45 -18.62 -22.13
CA ASP A 230 2.05 -18.35 -20.82
C ASP A 230 2.02 -16.85 -20.47
N ALA A 231 1.54 -16.00 -21.39
CA ALA A 231 1.59 -14.54 -21.26
C ALA A 231 0.84 -14.04 -20.02
N LEU A 232 -0.25 -14.72 -19.63
CA LEU A 232 -1.04 -14.36 -18.44
C LEU A 232 -0.28 -14.43 -17.12
N GLY A 233 0.70 -15.34 -17.02
CA GLY A 233 1.50 -15.55 -15.82
C GLY A 233 2.89 -14.91 -15.88
N ALA A 234 3.17 -14.14 -16.94
CA ALA A 234 4.51 -13.59 -17.19
C ALA A 234 4.86 -12.40 -16.27
N CYS A 235 3.85 -11.71 -15.73
CA CYS A 235 4.04 -10.52 -14.91
C CYS A 235 4.39 -10.87 -13.46
N THR A 236 5.26 -10.06 -12.87
CA THR A 236 5.58 -10.09 -11.44
C THR A 236 4.34 -9.83 -10.59
N LEU A 237 4.28 -10.39 -9.38
CA LEU A 237 3.20 -10.16 -8.41
C LEU A 237 2.89 -8.65 -8.24
N GLY A 238 1.60 -8.31 -8.26
CA GLY A 238 1.11 -6.91 -8.23
C GLY A 238 0.98 -6.27 -9.62
N PHE A 239 1.25 -7.03 -10.68
CA PHE A 239 1.03 -6.63 -12.07
C PHE A 239 0.28 -7.73 -12.81
N HIS A 240 -0.48 -7.33 -13.83
CA HIS A 240 -1.11 -8.24 -14.77
C HIS A 240 -0.73 -7.91 -16.22
N MET A 241 -0.95 -8.85 -17.12
CA MET A 241 -0.78 -8.62 -18.55
C MET A 241 -1.71 -7.49 -19.00
N ALA A 242 -1.13 -6.39 -19.45
CA ALA A 242 -1.82 -5.15 -19.77
C ALA A 242 -2.76 -5.29 -20.97
N SER A 243 -3.90 -4.63 -20.90
CA SER A 243 -4.68 -4.28 -22.07
C SER A 243 -4.10 -3.06 -22.78
N ILE A 244 -4.22 -3.00 -24.11
CA ILE A 244 -3.83 -1.80 -24.86
C ILE A 244 -4.55 -0.56 -24.32
N TRP A 245 -5.78 -0.70 -23.85
CA TRP A 245 -6.57 0.40 -23.27
C TRP A 245 -6.06 0.91 -21.93
N GLU A 246 -5.20 0.16 -21.24
CA GLU A 246 -4.59 0.57 -19.97
C GLU A 246 -3.26 1.27 -20.16
N VAL A 247 -2.54 0.95 -21.25
CA VAL A 247 -1.22 1.52 -21.55
C VAL A 247 -1.21 2.45 -22.76
N LEU A 248 -2.38 2.70 -23.37
CA LEU A 248 -2.52 3.49 -24.59
C LEU A 248 -1.89 4.88 -24.42
N ASP A 249 -2.18 5.52 -23.29
CA ASP A 249 -1.68 6.84 -22.94
C ASP A 249 -0.64 6.75 -21.81
N PRO A 250 0.66 6.87 -22.11
CA PRO A 250 1.69 6.79 -21.09
C PRO A 250 1.81 8.07 -20.25
N THR A 251 1.03 9.14 -20.47
CA THR A 251 1.19 10.38 -19.68
C THR A 251 0.87 10.21 -18.20
N ASP A 252 0.00 9.25 -17.87
CA ASP A 252 -0.40 8.92 -16.49
C ASP A 252 0.24 7.60 -16.00
N LEU A 253 1.28 7.14 -16.70
CA LEU A 253 1.98 5.90 -16.41
C LEU A 253 3.49 6.14 -16.21
N ALA A 254 4.09 5.31 -15.37
CA ALA A 254 5.54 5.28 -15.17
C ALA A 254 6.13 3.96 -15.66
N TYR A 255 7.15 4.01 -16.52
CA TYR A 255 7.80 2.79 -16.98
C TYR A 255 8.76 2.24 -15.92
N ASP A 256 8.56 0.98 -15.51
CA ASP A 256 9.42 0.32 -14.54
C ASP A 256 10.62 -0.32 -15.24
N HIS A 257 11.74 0.40 -15.29
CA HIS A 257 12.99 -0.07 -15.93
C HIS A 257 13.73 -1.15 -15.12
N LEU A 258 13.41 -1.33 -13.83
CA LEU A 258 14.00 -2.38 -13.00
C LEU A 258 13.41 -3.75 -13.37
N LEU A 259 12.11 -3.80 -13.68
CA LEU A 259 11.41 -4.99 -14.15
C LEU A 259 11.44 -5.13 -15.68
N GLY A 260 11.40 -4.01 -16.39
CA GLY A 260 11.23 -3.92 -17.83
C GLY A 260 12.51 -4.03 -18.65
N GLN A 261 12.33 -4.25 -19.95
CA GLN A 261 13.39 -4.07 -20.95
C GLN A 261 13.87 -2.63 -20.98
N THR A 262 15.13 -2.43 -21.37
CA THR A 262 15.71 -1.10 -21.54
C THR A 262 16.39 -0.99 -22.90
N ALA A 263 16.47 0.22 -23.44
CA ALA A 263 17.24 0.53 -24.64
C ALA A 263 18.18 1.71 -24.35
N GLY A 264 19.20 1.90 -25.19
CA GLY A 264 20.23 2.93 -24.95
C GLY A 264 19.68 4.36 -24.83
N ASP A 265 18.55 4.65 -25.48
CA ASP A 265 17.89 5.97 -25.48
C ASP A 265 16.48 5.93 -24.85
N SER A 266 16.16 4.91 -24.04
CA SER A 266 14.82 4.82 -23.44
C SER A 266 14.64 5.74 -22.24
N GLY A 267 15.72 6.17 -21.59
CA GLY A 267 15.66 6.98 -20.37
C GLY A 267 14.81 6.31 -19.29
N GLU A 268 13.83 7.06 -18.76
CA GLU A 268 12.82 6.54 -17.81
C GLU A 268 11.56 6.00 -18.52
N GLY A 269 11.56 5.95 -19.86
CA GLY A 269 10.45 5.47 -20.67
C GLY A 269 10.64 4.03 -21.18
N PRO A 270 9.58 3.45 -21.78
CA PRO A 270 9.65 2.16 -22.46
C PRO A 270 10.61 2.16 -23.66
N PRO A 271 11.19 1.01 -24.04
CA PRO A 271 11.90 0.86 -25.31
C PRO A 271 10.94 1.05 -26.49
N SER A 272 11.48 1.59 -27.60
CA SER A 272 10.80 1.67 -28.89
C SER A 272 11.36 0.64 -29.86
N PHE A 273 10.57 0.27 -30.88
CA PHE A 273 10.85 -0.86 -31.75
C PHE A 273 10.79 -0.51 -33.23
N SER A 274 11.70 -1.12 -34.00
CA SER A 274 11.75 -1.02 -35.48
C SER A 274 10.85 -2.02 -36.18
N THR A 275 10.59 -3.15 -35.52
CA THR A 275 10.07 -4.35 -36.16
C THR A 275 9.02 -5.02 -35.31
N THR A 276 8.15 -5.78 -35.97
CA THR A 276 7.16 -6.66 -35.32
C THR A 276 7.81 -7.80 -34.52
N ALA A 277 9.11 -8.06 -34.72
CA ALA A 277 9.85 -9.08 -33.99
C ALA A 277 9.94 -8.78 -32.50
N THR A 278 9.96 -7.50 -32.12
CA THR A 278 10.19 -7.04 -30.74
C THR A 278 8.94 -6.50 -30.04
N LEU A 279 7.77 -6.57 -30.70
CA LEU A 279 6.49 -6.24 -30.06
C LEU A 279 6.16 -7.26 -28.96
N GLY A 280 5.52 -6.78 -27.89
CA GLY A 280 5.12 -7.61 -26.76
C GLY A 280 3.66 -8.02 -26.84
N TRP A 281 3.32 -9.20 -26.30
CA TRP A 281 1.95 -9.64 -26.11
C TRP A 281 1.15 -8.58 -25.33
N ILE A 282 -0.06 -8.31 -25.80
CA ILE A 282 -0.96 -7.34 -25.16
C ILE A 282 -2.42 -7.81 -25.26
N ARG A 283 -3.24 -7.46 -24.27
CA ARG A 283 -4.67 -7.78 -24.34
C ARG A 283 -5.40 -6.81 -25.25
N THR A 284 -6.38 -7.33 -25.97
CA THR A 284 -7.20 -6.54 -26.89
C THR A 284 -8.51 -6.05 -26.27
N GLY A 285 -9.04 -6.79 -25.28
CA GLY A 285 -10.39 -6.58 -24.76
C GLY A 285 -11.51 -7.17 -25.65
N PHE A 286 -11.14 -7.84 -26.74
CA PHE A 286 -12.07 -8.52 -27.64
C PHE A 286 -12.49 -9.90 -27.10
N GLU A 287 -13.51 -10.51 -27.70
CA GLU A 287 -13.91 -11.89 -27.36
C GLU A 287 -12.83 -12.91 -27.74
N ALA A 288 -12.87 -14.11 -27.14
CA ALA A 288 -11.86 -15.13 -27.34
C ALA A 288 -11.77 -15.56 -28.81
N GLN A 289 -10.71 -15.15 -29.50
CA GLN A 289 -10.49 -15.41 -30.93
C GLN A 289 -9.05 -15.84 -31.20
N GLY A 290 -8.89 -16.92 -31.95
CA GLY A 290 -7.59 -17.53 -32.29
C GLY A 290 -7.15 -17.26 -33.73
N PHE A 291 -7.88 -16.42 -34.45
CA PHE A 291 -7.65 -16.00 -35.82
C PHE A 291 -8.04 -14.51 -35.96
N GLY A 292 -7.84 -13.92 -37.13
CA GLY A 292 -8.13 -12.51 -37.38
C GLY A 292 -6.92 -11.60 -37.20
N ASP A 293 -7.16 -10.31 -37.32
CA ASP A 293 -6.14 -9.27 -37.34
C ASP A 293 -5.78 -8.80 -35.91
N GLU A 294 -4.76 -7.94 -35.82
CA GLU A 294 -4.43 -7.26 -34.57
C GLU A 294 -5.64 -6.53 -33.96
N GLY A 295 -5.81 -6.63 -32.65
CA GLY A 295 -6.97 -6.07 -31.95
C GLY A 295 -8.14 -7.03 -31.81
N GLU A 296 -8.18 -8.12 -32.56
CA GLU A 296 -9.16 -9.21 -32.37
C GLU A 296 -8.48 -10.47 -31.83
N ALA A 297 -7.37 -10.86 -32.47
CA ALA A 297 -6.62 -12.05 -32.13
C ALA A 297 -6.05 -11.97 -30.70
N ASN A 298 -6.44 -12.88 -29.81
CA ASN A 298 -6.00 -12.91 -28.41
C ASN A 298 -5.63 -14.33 -27.96
N CYS A 299 -5.15 -15.14 -28.90
CA CYS A 299 -4.83 -16.57 -28.78
C CYS A 299 -5.98 -17.39 -28.16
N SER A 300 -7.21 -17.04 -28.56
CA SER A 300 -8.48 -17.50 -27.98
C SER A 300 -8.51 -17.37 -26.45
N ALA A 301 -8.16 -16.17 -26.01
CA ALA A 301 -8.02 -15.72 -24.63
C ALA A 301 -6.99 -16.52 -23.80
N TRP A 302 -5.83 -16.78 -24.43
CA TRP A 302 -4.58 -17.20 -23.79
C TRP A 302 -4.62 -18.58 -23.11
N THR A 303 -5.03 -19.59 -23.86
CA THR A 303 -4.68 -21.00 -23.61
C THR A 303 -3.59 -21.48 -24.59
N ASN A 304 -3.18 -22.75 -24.51
CA ASN A 304 -1.99 -23.34 -25.18
C ASN A 304 -2.12 -23.61 -26.70
N SER A 305 -3.07 -23.00 -27.41
CA SER A 305 -3.21 -23.26 -28.85
C SER A 305 -2.03 -22.67 -29.62
N GLN A 306 -1.03 -23.51 -29.91
CA GLN A 306 0.19 -23.12 -30.62
C GLN A 306 -0.07 -22.53 -32.02
N GLU A 307 -1.23 -22.87 -32.61
CA GLU A 307 -1.66 -22.43 -33.94
C GLU A 307 -2.54 -21.17 -33.90
N ALA A 308 -3.02 -20.75 -32.72
CA ALA A 308 -3.81 -19.52 -32.61
C ALA A 308 -2.94 -18.27 -32.76
N LEU A 309 -3.53 -17.22 -33.33
CA LEU A 309 -2.93 -15.89 -33.39
C LEU A 309 -3.27 -15.07 -32.14
N GLY A 310 -2.33 -14.23 -31.73
CA GLY A 310 -2.48 -13.25 -30.67
C GLY A 310 -1.95 -11.89 -31.09
N THR A 311 -2.48 -10.86 -30.44
CA THR A 311 -2.07 -9.47 -30.67
C THR A 311 -0.81 -9.15 -29.89
N VAL A 312 0.15 -8.55 -30.60
CA VAL A 312 1.33 -7.91 -30.02
C VAL A 312 1.28 -6.42 -30.30
N ALA A 313 1.82 -5.61 -29.39
CA ALA A 313 1.97 -4.18 -29.57
C ALA A 313 3.30 -3.66 -29.00
N GLY A 314 3.65 -2.42 -29.35
CA GLY A 314 4.83 -1.74 -28.83
C GLY A 314 5.00 -0.36 -29.44
N LEU A 315 5.93 0.44 -28.93
CA LEU A 315 6.10 1.81 -29.42
C LEU A 315 6.91 1.87 -30.71
N HIS A 316 6.49 2.75 -31.63
CA HIS A 316 7.19 2.94 -32.90
C HIS A 316 8.49 3.73 -32.71
N GLN A 317 9.63 3.21 -33.17
CA GLN A 317 10.93 3.93 -33.05
C GLN A 317 11.08 5.11 -34.02
N SER A 318 10.46 5.04 -35.20
CA SER A 318 10.64 6.02 -36.29
C SER A 318 9.39 6.87 -36.45
N TRP A 319 9.51 8.18 -36.26
CA TRP A 319 8.39 9.10 -36.49
C TRP A 319 8.26 9.51 -37.97
N GLN A 320 9.16 9.02 -38.83
CA GLN A 320 9.31 9.46 -40.22
C GLN A 320 8.79 8.46 -41.25
N THR A 321 8.70 7.18 -40.89
CA THR A 321 8.33 6.09 -41.81
C THR A 321 7.14 5.36 -41.24
N GLY A 322 5.97 5.50 -41.85
CA GLY A 322 4.84 4.64 -41.54
C GLY A 322 5.12 3.27 -42.14
N PRO A 323 4.45 2.23 -41.66
CA PRO A 323 4.46 0.96 -42.38
C PRO A 323 4.07 1.25 -43.83
N THR A 324 4.91 0.81 -44.77
CA THR A 324 4.49 0.76 -46.17
C THR A 324 3.47 -0.37 -46.28
N ASP A 325 2.33 -0.11 -46.90
CA ASP A 325 1.40 -1.18 -47.24
C ASP A 325 2.08 -2.21 -48.19
N ALA A 326 1.37 -3.29 -48.51
CA ALA A 326 1.85 -4.32 -49.43
C ALA A 326 2.19 -3.80 -50.84
N PHE A 327 1.90 -2.52 -51.16
CA PHE A 327 2.17 -1.86 -52.44
C PHE A 327 3.32 -0.85 -52.36
N GLY A 328 4.00 -0.74 -51.22
CA GLY A 328 5.09 0.22 -51.03
C GLY A 328 4.61 1.66 -50.87
N THR A 329 3.29 1.87 -50.69
CA THR A 329 2.74 3.20 -50.45
C THR A 329 2.99 3.57 -48.99
N PRO A 330 3.61 4.73 -48.70
CA PRO A 330 3.73 5.21 -47.33
C PRO A 330 2.32 5.44 -46.76
N VAL A 331 1.87 4.56 -45.87
CA VAL A 331 0.69 4.82 -45.03
C VAL A 331 1.16 5.87 -44.02
N GLU A 332 0.40 6.94 -43.79
CA GLU A 332 0.86 8.06 -42.93
C GLU A 332 1.39 7.58 -41.56
N PRO A 333 2.66 7.85 -41.19
CA PRO A 333 3.02 7.98 -39.79
C PRO A 333 2.71 9.42 -39.36
N LYS A 334 1.59 9.68 -38.68
CA LYS A 334 1.28 11.05 -38.23
C LYS A 334 0.77 11.17 -36.79
N LEU A 335 1.39 10.43 -35.85
CA LEU A 335 1.20 10.46 -34.36
C LEU A 335 0.41 9.28 -33.76
N GLY A 336 0.51 8.07 -34.32
CA GLY A 336 0.19 6.85 -33.56
C GLY A 336 1.43 6.39 -32.79
N ALA A 337 1.40 6.42 -31.45
CA ALA A 337 2.55 6.00 -30.63
C ALA A 337 2.80 4.48 -30.69
N TRP A 338 1.74 3.71 -30.94
CA TRP A 338 1.75 2.25 -30.90
C TRP A 338 1.75 1.62 -32.30
N LEU A 339 2.64 0.64 -32.47
CA LEU A 339 2.60 -0.39 -33.49
C LEU A 339 1.85 -1.61 -32.95
N SER A 340 1.11 -2.28 -33.82
CA SER A 340 0.43 -3.53 -33.52
C SER A 340 0.67 -4.56 -34.63
N GLY A 341 0.45 -5.83 -34.30
CA GLY A 341 0.43 -6.92 -35.26
C GLY A 341 -0.11 -8.20 -34.63
N ALA A 342 -0.39 -9.20 -35.46
CA ALA A 342 -0.77 -10.54 -35.02
C ALA A 342 0.38 -11.53 -35.27
N THR A 343 0.60 -12.45 -34.33
CA THR A 343 1.58 -13.55 -34.49
C THR A 343 1.10 -14.82 -33.80
N PHE A 344 1.65 -15.97 -34.20
CA PHE A 344 1.30 -17.25 -33.59
C PHE A 344 1.68 -17.32 -32.11
N CYS A 345 0.81 -17.91 -31.30
CA CYS A 345 0.96 -18.11 -29.86
C CYS A 345 2.24 -18.88 -29.49
N SER A 346 2.70 -19.76 -30.39
CA SER A 346 3.93 -20.52 -30.23
C SER A 346 5.20 -19.68 -30.30
N ILE A 347 5.15 -18.45 -30.83
CA ILE A 347 6.31 -17.58 -30.98
C ILE A 347 6.56 -16.84 -29.66
N PRO A 348 7.71 -17.03 -29.01
CA PRO A 348 8.01 -16.31 -27.78
C PRO A 348 8.14 -14.80 -28.02
N LYS A 349 7.39 -14.01 -27.25
CA LYS A 349 7.43 -12.55 -27.24
C LYS A 349 7.51 -12.04 -25.80
N PRO A 350 8.02 -10.83 -25.56
CA PRO A 350 7.86 -10.23 -24.24
C PRO A 350 6.37 -9.92 -23.97
N VAL A 351 6.02 -9.59 -22.74
CA VAL A 351 4.63 -9.30 -22.33
C VAL A 351 4.57 -7.89 -21.74
N TRP A 352 3.59 -7.10 -22.18
CA TRP A 352 3.28 -5.84 -21.51
C TRP A 352 2.56 -6.12 -20.20
N CYS A 353 3.11 -5.60 -19.11
CA CYS A 353 2.56 -5.72 -17.77
C CYS A 353 2.20 -4.34 -17.24
N VAL A 354 1.07 -4.22 -16.54
CA VAL A 354 0.62 -2.99 -15.88
C VAL A 354 0.25 -3.32 -14.44
N GLU A 355 0.53 -2.38 -13.53
CA GLU A 355 0.28 -2.50 -12.10
C GLU A 355 -1.23 -2.61 -11.84
N ASP A 356 -1.63 -3.52 -10.94
CA ASP A 356 -3.03 -3.75 -10.56
C ASP A 356 -3.75 -2.51 -9.98
#